data_AF-A0A1E7HUC8-F1
#
_entry.id   AF-A0A1E7HUC8-F1
#
_cell.length_a   1.000
_cell.length_b   1.000
_cell.length_c   1.000
_cell.angle_alpha   90.00
_cell.angle_beta   90.00
_cell.angle_gamma   90.00
#
_symmetry.space_group_name_H-M   'P 1'
#
loop_
_entity.id
_entity.type
_entity.pdbx_description
1 polymer ?
#
loop_
_entity_poly.entity_id
_entity_poly.type
_entity_poly.pdbx_seq_one_letter_code
_entity_poly.pdbx_strand_id
1 'polypeptide(L)'
;MCLQSGCHVYVEKPFTIDTAEAEELIKLANQKNLKITAGHNAQFTHAMARMRRLVKNGYLGGKPLHLESRYCYDFGNESYAKALLGDKEHWVRKLHGSLLQNIISHGISKIAEFLTGDNPIVIAHGFTSTFLKNLGENEIIDIEPMKLTHDALSLRNIMAMVVPSASSQIGFS
;
A
#
# COMPACT_ATOMS: atom_id res chain seq x y z
N MET A 1 1.42 -2.78 27.04
CA MET A 1 1.50 -4.07 27.77
C MET A 1 2.60 -4.97 27.24
N CYS A 2 2.53 -5.58 26.04
CA CYS A 2 3.52 -6.57 25.59
C CYS A 2 4.97 -6.06 25.51
N LEU A 3 5.20 -4.91 24.87
CA LEU A 3 6.55 -4.30 24.81
C LEU A 3 7.07 -3.96 26.20
N GLN A 4 6.20 -3.46 27.09
CA GLN A 4 6.59 -3.11 28.46
C GLN A 4 7.08 -4.33 29.23
N SER A 5 6.46 -5.49 28.99
CA SER A 5 6.81 -6.80 29.56
C SER A 5 8.04 -7.46 28.93
N GLY A 6 8.74 -6.81 27.98
CA GLY A 6 9.95 -7.38 27.37
C GLY A 6 9.70 -8.32 26.20
N CYS A 7 8.49 -8.35 25.62
CA CYS A 7 8.15 -9.24 24.52
C CYS A 7 8.31 -8.56 23.16
N HIS A 8 8.81 -9.29 22.16
CA HIS A 8 8.63 -8.91 20.76
C HIS A 8 7.15 -8.97 20.38
N VAL A 9 6.74 -8.13 19.44
CA VAL A 9 5.32 -7.97 19.09
C VAL A 9 5.09 -8.13 17.60
N TYR A 10 4.12 -8.96 17.25
CA TYR A 10 3.50 -9.02 15.94
C TYR A 10 2.07 -8.45 16.06
N VAL A 11 1.71 -7.51 15.19
CA VAL A 11 0.39 -6.87 15.20
C VAL A 11 -0.28 -7.09 13.86
N GLU A 12 -1.50 -7.62 13.83
CA GLU A 12 -2.28 -7.68 12.58
C GLU A 12 -2.59 -6.27 12.06
N LYS A 13 -2.74 -6.14 10.73
CA LYS A 13 -3.02 -4.82 10.14
C LYS A 13 -4.47 -4.38 10.45
N PRO A 14 -4.74 -3.09 10.71
CA PRO A 14 -3.79 -1.97 10.68
C PRO A 14 -2.88 -1.91 11.93
N PHE A 15 -1.63 -1.46 11.75
CA PHE A 15 -0.65 -1.35 12.85
C PHE A 15 -1.13 -0.41 13.96
N THR A 16 -1.61 0.76 13.55
CA THR A 16 -2.32 1.78 14.34
C THR A 16 -3.29 2.50 13.40
N ILE A 17 -4.18 3.33 13.95
CA ILE A 17 -5.02 4.24 13.15
C ILE A 17 -4.43 5.64 13.05
N ASP A 18 -3.44 5.97 13.90
CA ASP A 18 -2.77 7.25 13.99
C ASP A 18 -1.24 7.09 13.87
N THR A 19 -0.58 8.06 13.24
CA THR A 19 0.86 8.02 13.00
C THR A 19 1.67 8.27 14.26
N ALA A 20 1.21 9.15 15.17
CA ALA A 20 1.92 9.42 16.41
C ALA A 20 1.92 8.18 17.31
N GLU A 21 0.80 7.45 17.37
CA GLU A 21 0.75 6.15 18.08
C GLU A 21 1.78 5.14 17.52
N ALA A 22 1.93 5.08 16.18
CA ALA A 22 2.92 4.20 15.56
C ALA A 22 4.34 4.60 15.95
N GLU A 23 4.65 5.90 15.93
CA GLU A 23 5.95 6.45 16.32
C GLU A 23 6.27 6.15 17.79
N GLU A 24 5.31 6.29 18.69
CA GLU A 24 5.46 5.96 20.11
C GLU A 24 5.75 4.48 20.32
N LEU A 25 5.05 3.58 19.63
CA LEU A 25 5.28 2.14 19.70
C LEU A 25 6.66 1.75 19.16
N ILE A 26 7.07 2.33 18.03
CA ILE A 26 8.41 2.10 17.45
C ILE A 26 9.48 2.60 18.41
N LYS A 27 9.31 3.80 18.97
CA LYS A 27 10.24 4.38 19.95
C LYS A 27 10.37 3.49 21.19
N LEU A 28 9.25 3.02 21.73
CA LEU A 28 9.24 2.13 22.90
C LEU A 28 9.93 0.79 22.60
N ALA A 29 9.67 0.18 21.44
CA ALA A 29 10.32 -1.05 21.03
C ALA A 29 11.85 -0.87 20.92
N ASN A 30 12.29 0.22 20.29
CA ASN A 30 13.71 0.57 20.15
C ASN A 30 14.38 0.78 21.52
N GLN A 31 13.77 1.54 22.43
CA GLN A 31 14.29 1.79 23.77
C GLN A 31 14.49 0.51 24.59
N LYS A 32 13.63 -0.50 24.38
CA LYS A 32 13.71 -1.79 25.06
C LYS A 32 14.50 -2.84 24.29
N ASN A 33 15.09 -2.49 23.15
CA ASN A 33 15.78 -3.41 22.24
C ASN A 33 14.89 -4.61 21.81
N LEU A 34 13.62 -4.33 21.52
CA LEU A 34 12.63 -5.32 21.08
C LEU A 34 12.28 -5.09 19.60
N LYS A 35 11.79 -6.15 18.95
CA LYS A 35 11.22 -6.08 17.61
C LYS A 35 9.70 -5.92 17.68
N ILE A 36 9.18 -5.08 16.81
CA ILE A 36 7.74 -4.92 16.54
C ILE A 36 7.52 -4.94 15.03
N THR A 37 6.46 -5.60 14.57
CA THR A 37 6.15 -5.68 13.14
C THR A 37 4.65 -5.80 12.89
N ALA A 38 4.20 -5.27 11.75
CA ALA A 38 2.83 -5.38 11.28
C ALA A 38 2.65 -6.60 10.35
N GLY A 39 1.46 -7.19 10.39
CA GLY A 39 1.08 -8.38 9.63
C GLY A 39 0.88 -8.12 8.15
N HIS A 40 1.98 -7.96 7.39
CA HIS A 40 1.96 -7.81 5.94
C HIS A 40 2.20 -9.14 5.21
N ASN A 41 1.21 -10.02 5.27
CA ASN A 41 1.29 -11.37 4.67
C ASN A 41 1.72 -11.38 3.19
N ALA A 42 1.30 -10.39 2.39
CA ALA A 42 1.64 -10.30 0.96
C ALA A 42 3.15 -10.25 0.71
N GLN A 43 3.93 -9.68 1.64
CA GLN A 43 5.39 -9.59 1.61
C GLN A 43 6.09 -10.96 1.69
N PHE A 44 5.38 -11.99 2.17
CA PHE A 44 5.90 -13.35 2.37
C PHE A 44 5.37 -14.36 1.35
N THR A 45 4.65 -13.91 0.33
CA THR A 45 4.26 -14.77 -0.80
C THR A 45 5.48 -15.32 -1.54
N HIS A 46 5.33 -16.46 -2.24
CA HIS A 46 6.41 -17.06 -3.01
C HIS A 46 7.01 -16.11 -4.07
N ALA A 47 6.16 -15.28 -4.69
CA ALA A 47 6.60 -14.25 -5.63
C ALA A 47 7.53 -13.23 -4.96
N MET A 48 7.14 -12.72 -3.79
CA MET A 48 7.95 -11.75 -3.04
C MET A 48 9.24 -12.37 -2.51
N ALA A 49 9.19 -13.60 -1.98
CA ALA A 49 10.37 -14.32 -1.54
C ALA A 49 11.38 -14.55 -2.69
N ARG A 50 10.88 -14.88 -3.90
CA ARG A 50 11.71 -15.00 -5.11
C ARG A 50 12.30 -13.65 -5.51
N MET A 51 11.51 -12.58 -5.51
CA MET A 51 11.97 -11.24 -5.86
C MET A 51 13.09 -10.78 -4.91
N ARG A 52 12.90 -10.93 -3.60
CA ARG A 52 13.93 -10.63 -2.58
C ARG A 52 15.25 -11.35 -2.87
N ARG A 53 15.19 -12.65 -3.21
CA ARG A 53 16.38 -13.43 -3.57
C ARG A 53 17.05 -12.92 -4.85
N LEU A 54 16.28 -12.59 -5.89
CA LEU A 54 16.83 -12.07 -7.15
C LEU A 54 17.55 -10.74 -6.93
N VAL A 55 16.92 -9.80 -6.22
CA VAL A 55 17.53 -8.50 -5.90
C VAL A 55 18.80 -8.69 -5.07
N LYS A 56 18.76 -9.52 -4.02
CA LYS A 56 19.92 -9.81 -3.17
C LYS A 56 21.09 -10.44 -3.95
N ASN A 57 20.80 -11.26 -4.96
CA ASN A 57 21.81 -11.91 -5.79
C ASN A 57 22.34 -11.02 -6.92
N GLY A 58 22.00 -9.72 -6.93
CA GLY A 58 22.50 -8.78 -7.93
C GLY A 58 21.86 -8.92 -9.30
N TYR A 59 20.69 -9.56 -9.42
CA TYR A 59 20.00 -9.75 -10.71
C TYR A 59 19.74 -8.43 -11.46
N LEU A 60 19.50 -7.34 -10.71
CA LEU A 60 19.27 -6.01 -11.29
C LEU A 60 20.55 -5.25 -11.64
N GLY A 61 21.73 -5.79 -11.32
CA GLY A 61 23.02 -5.10 -11.48
C GLY A 61 23.25 -3.93 -10.50
N GLY A 62 22.35 -3.72 -9.55
CA GLY A 62 22.40 -2.62 -8.60
C GLY A 62 21.16 -2.53 -7.73
N LYS A 63 20.98 -1.39 -7.06
CA LYS A 63 19.77 -1.10 -6.28
C LYS A 63 18.59 -0.84 -7.25
N PRO A 64 17.35 -1.21 -6.87
CA PRO A 64 16.17 -0.87 -7.66
C PRO A 64 16.07 0.65 -7.88
N LEU A 65 15.92 1.08 -9.15
CA LEU A 65 15.69 2.48 -9.50
C LEU A 65 14.19 2.79 -9.61
N HIS A 66 13.39 1.82 -10.01
CA HIS A 66 11.95 1.95 -10.14
C HIS A 66 11.25 0.77 -9.47
N LEU A 67 10.20 1.08 -8.71
CA LEU A 67 9.38 0.10 -8.01
C LEU A 67 7.91 0.42 -8.30
N GLU A 68 7.16 -0.57 -8.74
CA GLU A 68 5.71 -0.46 -8.95
C GLU A 68 5.02 -1.60 -8.21
N SER A 69 3.96 -1.27 -7.47
CA SER A 69 3.13 -2.28 -6.80
C SER A 69 1.67 -2.07 -7.16
N ARG A 70 1.02 -3.14 -7.58
CA ARG A 70 -0.41 -3.20 -7.81
C ARG A 70 -1.05 -4.10 -6.76
N TYR A 71 -2.04 -3.56 -6.08
CA TYR A 71 -2.89 -4.30 -5.16
C TYR A 71 -4.28 -3.69 -5.21
N CYS A 72 -5.21 -4.42 -5.81
CA CYS A 72 -6.61 -4.01 -5.98
C CYS A 72 -7.48 -5.20 -5.58
N TYR A 73 -8.69 -4.92 -5.12
CA TYR A 73 -9.70 -5.96 -5.04
C TYR A 73 -10.28 -6.22 -6.42
N ASP A 74 -10.38 -7.49 -6.77
CA ASP A 74 -11.15 -7.88 -7.94
C ASP A 74 -12.64 -7.75 -7.62
N PHE A 75 -13.30 -6.79 -8.25
CA PHE A 75 -14.75 -6.63 -8.16
C PHE A 75 -15.51 -7.61 -9.07
N GLY A 76 -14.81 -8.40 -9.88
CA GLY A 76 -15.36 -9.46 -10.72
C GLY A 76 -15.64 -10.78 -10.00
N ASN A 77 -15.10 -10.98 -8.78
CA ASN A 77 -15.35 -12.18 -7.96
C ASN A 77 -16.01 -11.83 -6.62
N GLU A 78 -16.91 -12.70 -6.20
CA GLU A 78 -18.21 -12.31 -5.67
C GLU A 78 -18.27 -12.07 -4.15
N SER A 79 -17.41 -12.64 -3.31
CA SER A 79 -17.69 -12.64 -1.86
C SER A 79 -17.43 -11.28 -1.19
N TYR A 80 -16.21 -10.74 -1.32
CA TYR A 80 -15.85 -9.46 -0.69
C TYR A 80 -16.46 -8.27 -1.42
N ALA A 81 -16.49 -8.31 -2.75
CA ALA A 81 -17.14 -7.28 -3.56
C ALA A 81 -18.65 -7.21 -3.26
N LYS A 82 -19.36 -8.35 -3.18
CA LYS A 82 -20.78 -8.34 -2.79
C LYS A 82 -20.98 -7.90 -1.35
N ALA A 83 -20.12 -8.30 -0.41
CA ALA A 83 -20.22 -7.85 0.97
C ALA A 83 -20.05 -6.33 1.10
N LEU A 84 -19.04 -5.76 0.42
CA LEU A 84 -18.78 -4.33 0.43
C LEU A 84 -19.86 -3.53 -0.31
N LEU A 85 -20.26 -3.98 -1.50
CA LEU A 85 -21.22 -3.26 -2.35
C LEU A 85 -22.67 -3.44 -1.88
N GLY A 86 -22.99 -4.61 -1.32
CA GLY A 86 -24.33 -4.96 -0.85
C GLY A 86 -24.70 -4.37 0.53
N ASP A 87 -23.72 -3.91 1.30
CA ASP A 87 -23.94 -3.29 2.62
C ASP A 87 -23.33 -1.89 2.67
N LYS A 88 -24.18 -0.85 2.71
CA LYS A 88 -23.76 0.55 2.88
C LYS A 88 -23.18 0.83 4.26
N GLU A 89 -23.52 0.00 5.24
CA GLU A 89 -23.02 0.07 6.62
C GLU A 89 -21.75 -0.78 6.84
N HIS A 90 -21.22 -1.39 5.78
CA HIS A 90 -20.02 -2.22 5.84
C HIS A 90 -18.86 -1.45 6.49
N TRP A 91 -18.17 -2.07 7.44
CA TRP A 91 -17.16 -1.42 8.29
C TRP A 91 -16.06 -0.67 7.50
N VAL A 92 -15.67 -1.18 6.33
CA VAL A 92 -14.68 -0.52 5.45
C VAL A 92 -15.17 0.85 4.99
N ARG A 93 -16.47 1.01 4.69
CA ARG A 93 -17.04 2.30 4.28
C ARG A 93 -17.02 3.33 5.42
N LYS A 94 -16.95 2.86 6.66
CA LYS A 94 -16.88 3.69 7.88
C LYS A 94 -15.46 4.14 8.24
N LEU A 95 -14.44 3.65 7.54
CA LEU A 95 -13.06 4.12 7.70
C LEU A 95 -12.90 5.51 7.08
N HIS A 96 -12.08 6.36 7.69
CA HIS A 96 -11.81 7.72 7.20
C HIS A 96 -11.34 7.77 5.74
N GLY A 97 -10.55 6.78 5.31
CA GLY A 97 -10.12 6.61 3.92
C GLY A 97 -10.81 5.46 3.19
N SER A 98 -11.93 4.95 3.70
CA SER A 98 -12.74 3.89 3.10
C SER A 98 -11.90 2.68 2.63
N LEU A 99 -12.17 2.17 1.43
CA LEU A 99 -11.46 1.07 0.80
C LEU A 99 -9.95 1.35 0.65
N LEU A 100 -9.58 2.57 0.24
CA LEU A 100 -8.21 3.05 0.08
C LEU A 100 -7.39 2.81 1.36
N GLN A 101 -7.92 3.20 2.53
CA GLN A 101 -7.25 3.01 3.81
C GLN A 101 -6.97 1.53 4.12
N ASN A 102 -7.90 0.65 3.76
CA ASN A 102 -7.72 -0.78 3.97
C ASN A 102 -6.69 -1.41 3.00
N ILE A 103 -6.62 -0.94 1.74
CA ILE A 103 -5.78 -1.58 0.70
C ILE A 103 -4.35 -1.02 0.58
N ILE A 104 -4.14 0.26 0.89
CA ILE A 104 -2.88 0.95 0.56
C ILE A 104 -1.65 0.28 1.20
N SER A 105 -1.79 -0.22 2.42
CA SER A 105 -0.72 -0.88 3.17
C SER A 105 -0.25 -2.19 2.53
N HIS A 106 -1.12 -2.89 1.79
CA HIS A 106 -0.74 -4.10 1.05
C HIS A 106 0.20 -3.78 -0.13
N GLY A 107 -0.09 -2.72 -0.87
CA GLY A 107 0.75 -2.26 -1.98
C GLY A 107 2.13 -1.82 -1.49
N ILE A 108 2.15 -0.97 -0.46
CA ILE A 108 3.38 -0.41 0.14
C ILE A 108 4.27 -1.51 0.72
N SER A 109 3.70 -2.41 1.52
CA SER A 109 4.50 -3.44 2.23
C SER A 109 5.29 -4.36 1.30
N LYS A 110 4.80 -4.62 0.08
CA LYS A 110 5.52 -5.41 -0.93
C LYS A 110 6.82 -4.73 -1.35
N ILE A 111 6.84 -3.41 -1.45
CA ILE A 111 7.97 -2.68 -2.02
C ILE A 111 8.83 -1.97 -0.98
N ALA A 112 8.32 -1.83 0.26
CA ALA A 112 8.98 -1.12 1.35
C ALA A 112 10.40 -1.63 1.62
N GLU A 113 10.64 -2.94 1.56
CA GLU A 113 11.98 -3.52 1.80
C GLU A 113 13.03 -3.17 0.72
N PHE A 114 12.59 -2.64 -0.41
CA PHE A 114 13.44 -2.25 -1.54
C PHE A 114 13.65 -0.74 -1.66
N LEU A 115 12.97 0.06 -0.83
CA LEU A 115 13.16 1.51 -0.80
C LEU A 115 14.56 1.85 -0.30
N THR A 116 15.15 2.89 -0.87
CA THR A 116 16.48 3.36 -0.47
C THR A 116 16.35 4.70 0.24
N GLY A 117 16.66 4.74 1.53
CA GLY A 117 16.64 5.94 2.36
C GLY A 117 15.45 6.00 3.34
N ASP A 118 15.57 6.88 4.34
CA ASP A 118 14.66 6.91 5.50
C ASP A 118 13.52 7.92 5.37
N ASN A 119 13.50 8.72 4.29
CA ASN A 119 12.55 9.83 4.10
C ASN A 119 11.95 9.81 2.69
N PRO A 120 11.05 8.85 2.38
CA PRO A 120 10.33 8.88 1.11
C PRO A 120 9.35 10.07 1.09
N ILE A 121 9.26 10.81 -0.02
CA ILE A 121 8.04 11.60 -0.29
C ILE A 121 6.92 10.58 -0.53
N VAL A 122 5.66 10.97 -0.31
CA VAL A 122 4.49 10.14 -0.56
C VAL A 122 3.50 10.97 -1.37
N ILE A 123 3.13 10.53 -2.57
CA ILE A 123 2.03 11.11 -3.37
C ILE A 123 0.96 10.02 -3.53
N ALA A 124 -0.29 10.38 -3.22
CA ALA A 124 -1.45 9.51 -3.34
C ALA A 124 -2.59 10.21 -4.12
N HIS A 125 -3.16 9.51 -5.08
CA HIS A 125 -4.30 9.90 -5.90
C HIS A 125 -5.40 8.86 -5.73
N GLY A 126 -6.53 9.28 -5.19
CA GLY A 126 -7.73 8.47 -5.11
C GLY A 126 -8.78 8.99 -6.08
N PHE A 127 -9.52 8.08 -6.74
CA PHE A 127 -10.67 8.45 -7.54
C PHE A 127 -11.74 7.37 -7.51
N THR A 128 -12.99 7.76 -7.73
CA THR A 128 -14.08 6.80 -7.93
C THR A 128 -14.10 6.35 -9.39
N SER A 129 -13.93 5.05 -9.64
CA SER A 129 -13.90 4.49 -11.00
C SER A 129 -15.26 4.65 -11.71
N THR A 130 -15.25 4.70 -13.05
CA THR A 130 -16.50 4.78 -13.84
C THR A 130 -17.43 3.59 -13.56
N PHE A 131 -16.85 2.41 -13.32
CA PHE A 131 -17.59 1.23 -12.90
C PHE A 131 -18.39 1.47 -11.61
N LEU A 132 -17.73 1.99 -10.56
CA LEU A 132 -18.38 2.31 -9.29
C LEU A 132 -19.42 3.43 -9.45
N LYS A 133 -19.11 4.49 -10.22
CA LYS A 133 -20.07 5.56 -10.54
C LYS A 133 -21.33 5.03 -11.23
N ASN A 134 -21.18 4.12 -12.19
CA ASN A 134 -22.31 3.51 -12.89
C ASN A 134 -23.17 2.63 -11.97
N LEU A 135 -22.59 2.12 -10.87
CA LEU A 135 -23.32 1.41 -9.81
C LEU A 135 -23.92 2.35 -8.75
N GLY A 136 -23.80 3.68 -8.92
CA GLY A 136 -24.23 4.68 -7.94
C GLY A 136 -23.31 4.82 -6.72
N GLU A 137 -22.11 4.22 -6.77
CA GLU A 137 -21.12 4.29 -5.71
C GLU A 137 -20.18 5.47 -5.91
N ASN A 138 -20.58 6.67 -5.46
CA ASN A 138 -19.79 7.89 -5.65
C ASN A 138 -18.73 8.13 -4.56
N GLU A 139 -18.91 7.54 -3.39
CA GLU A 139 -18.07 7.78 -2.19
C GLU A 139 -16.94 6.75 -2.03
N ILE A 140 -16.97 5.65 -2.80
CA ILE A 140 -15.90 4.65 -2.76
C ILE A 140 -14.73 5.14 -3.60
N ILE A 141 -13.65 5.49 -2.92
CA ILE A 141 -12.37 5.81 -3.55
C ILE A 141 -11.66 4.51 -3.93
N ASP A 142 -11.42 4.32 -5.22
CA ASP A 142 -10.53 3.31 -5.78
C ASP A 142 -9.17 3.93 -6.15
N ILE A 143 -8.15 3.10 -6.34
CA ILE A 143 -6.78 3.54 -6.64
C ILE A 143 -6.28 2.83 -7.89
N GLU A 144 -5.65 3.59 -8.79
CA GLU A 144 -4.79 3.03 -9.84
C GLU A 144 -3.36 2.72 -9.34
N PRO A 145 -2.51 2.01 -10.12
CA PRO A 145 -1.21 1.51 -9.69
C PRO A 145 -0.31 2.51 -8.96
N MET A 146 0.27 2.07 -7.84
CA MET A 146 1.28 2.83 -7.11
C MET A 146 2.62 2.77 -7.84
N LYS A 147 3.12 3.92 -8.32
CA LYS A 147 4.44 4.08 -8.93
C LYS A 147 5.41 4.79 -7.96
N LEU A 148 6.64 4.29 -7.87
CA LEU A 148 7.75 4.91 -7.15
C LEU A 148 8.96 4.99 -8.09
N THR A 149 9.43 6.21 -8.35
CA THR A 149 10.60 6.50 -9.18
C THR A 149 11.73 7.05 -8.30
N HIS A 150 12.85 6.35 -8.21
CA HIS A 150 14.09 6.91 -7.67
C HIS A 150 14.87 7.50 -8.84
N ASP A 151 14.95 8.83 -8.93
CA ASP A 151 15.83 9.48 -9.91
C ASP A 151 17.09 9.98 -9.21
N ALA A 152 18.19 9.27 -9.44
CA ALA A 152 19.49 9.58 -8.87
C ALA A 152 20.18 10.69 -9.69
N LEU A 153 19.57 11.87 -9.79
CA LEU A 153 20.20 13.15 -10.17
C LEU A 153 19.18 14.29 -9.96
N SER A 154 19.32 14.99 -8.84
CA SER A 154 18.70 16.30 -8.52
C SER A 154 17.24 16.44 -8.07
N LEU A 155 16.48 15.37 -7.81
CA LEU A 155 15.18 15.49 -7.11
C LEU A 155 15.10 14.59 -5.88
N ARG A 156 14.94 15.23 -4.72
CA ARG A 156 14.79 14.56 -3.42
C ARG A 156 13.60 13.60 -3.47
N ASN A 157 13.86 12.30 -3.31
CA ASN A 157 12.94 11.19 -3.01
C ASN A 157 11.47 11.36 -3.43
N ILE A 158 11.12 11.50 -4.71
CA ILE A 158 9.71 11.63 -5.12
C ILE A 158 9.03 10.24 -5.23
N MET A 159 8.12 9.90 -4.31
CA MET A 159 7.05 8.94 -4.61
C MET A 159 6.01 9.65 -5.46
N ALA A 160 6.04 9.46 -6.77
CA ALA A 160 5.05 10.00 -7.69
C ALA A 160 4.04 8.92 -8.07
N MET A 161 2.82 9.06 -7.58
CA MET A 161 1.66 8.36 -8.12
C MET A 161 1.09 9.21 -9.26
N VAL A 162 1.35 8.86 -10.53
CA VAL A 162 0.77 9.51 -11.74
C VAL A 162 0.65 8.46 -12.85
N VAL A 163 -0.45 8.42 -13.61
CA VAL A 163 -0.53 8.16 -15.08
C VAL A 163 -1.93 8.59 -15.61
N PRO A 164 -2.06 9.03 -16.88
CA PRO A 164 -3.14 9.89 -17.36
C PRO A 164 -4.43 9.14 -17.73
N SER A 165 -5.52 9.91 -17.81
CA SER A 165 -6.77 9.48 -18.43
C SER A 165 -6.56 9.08 -19.89
N ALA A 166 -6.77 7.81 -20.21
CA ALA A 166 -7.11 7.43 -21.58
C ALA A 166 -8.58 7.81 -21.84
N SER A 167 -8.81 9.05 -22.27
CA SER A 167 -10.01 9.39 -23.01
C SER A 167 -9.90 8.75 -24.39
N SER A 168 -10.74 7.75 -24.64
CA SER A 168 -11.05 7.26 -25.97
C SER A 168 -11.47 8.43 -26.87
N GLN A 169 -10.70 8.71 -27.92
CA GLN A 169 -11.27 9.18 -29.17
C GLN A 169 -11.04 8.10 -30.22
N ILE A 170 -12.05 7.23 -30.34
CA ILE A 170 -12.37 6.62 -31.63
C ILE A 170 -13.12 7.71 -32.41
N GLY A 171 -12.58 8.11 -33.54
CA GLY A 171 -13.24 8.94 -34.55
C GLY A 171 -12.88 8.39 -35.92
N PHE A 172 -13.88 7.83 -36.60
CA PHE A 172 -13.82 7.36 -37.99
C PHE A 172 -13.76 8.55 -38.96
N SER A 173 -12.79 8.52 -39.88
CA SER A 173 -12.94 8.68 -41.35
C SER A 173 -11.56 8.75 -41.99
#